data_AF-A0A699QYC4-F1
#
_entry.id   AF-A0A699QYC4-F1
#
_cell.length_a   1.000
_cell.length_b   1.000
_cell.length_c   1.000
_cell.angle_alpha   90.00
_cell.angle_beta   90.00
_cell.angle_gamma   90.00
#
_symmetry.space_group_name_H-M   'P 1'
#
loop_
_entity.id
_entity.type
_entity.pdbx_description
1 polymer ?
#
loop_
_entity_poly.entity_id
_entity_poly.type
_entity_poly.pdbx_seq_one_letter_code
_entity_poly.pdbx_strand_id
1 'polypeptide(L)'
;MFFVYGYGGTGKTYLYKTVSAALRFEGGIDLNVASSGIAALLLEGRRTTHSRFAIPINIVEESMCHIPADSDLADLIRQAKLII
;
A
#
# COMPACT_ATOMS: atom_id res chain seq x y z
N MET A 1 -5.81 -1.87 -13.48
CA MET A 1 -6.31 -1.26 -12.22
C MET A 1 -7.64 -1.93 -11.89
N PHE A 2 -7.80 -2.42 -10.66
CA PHE A 2 -9.04 -3.07 -10.19
C PHE A 2 -9.56 -2.34 -8.94
N PHE A 3 -10.88 -2.29 -8.76
CA PHE A 3 -11.53 -1.75 -7.56
C PHE A 3 -12.50 -2.79 -7.01
N VAL A 4 -12.20 -3.33 -5.83
CA VAL A 4 -13.06 -4.32 -5.16
C VAL A 4 -13.93 -3.63 -4.13
N TYR A 5 -15.23 -3.60 -4.40
CA TYR A 5 -16.25 -3.01 -3.54
C TYR A 5 -17.11 -4.08 -2.87
N GLY A 6 -17.66 -3.77 -1.70
CA GLY A 6 -18.59 -4.64 -0.97
C GLY A 6 -18.98 -4.06 0.37
N TYR A 7 -20.11 -4.49 0.93
CA TYR A 7 -20.59 -4.04 2.24
C TYR A 7 -19.66 -4.43 3.40
N GLY A 8 -19.90 -3.89 4.59
CA GLY A 8 -19.19 -4.31 5.81
C GLY A 8 -19.28 -5.83 6.01
N GLY A 9 -18.21 -6.47 6.48
CA GLY A 9 -18.19 -7.91 6.76
C GLY A 9 -18.06 -8.84 5.54
N THR A 10 -17.98 -8.32 4.31
CA THR A 10 -17.88 -9.14 3.07
C THR A 10 -16.49 -9.75 2.79
N GLY A 11 -15.55 -9.69 3.75
CA GLY A 11 -14.25 -10.34 3.60
C GLY A 11 -13.25 -9.64 2.66
N LYS A 12 -13.46 -8.37 2.27
CA LYS A 12 -12.49 -7.62 1.43
C LYS A 12 -11.06 -7.64 2.01
N THR A 13 -10.91 -7.40 3.31
CA THR A 13 -9.61 -7.46 3.99
C THR A 13 -9.00 -8.86 3.92
N TYR A 14 -9.83 -9.90 4.01
CA TYR A 14 -9.37 -11.28 3.84
C TYR A 14 -8.90 -11.53 2.41
N LEU A 15 -9.66 -11.10 1.40
CA LEU A 15 -9.28 -11.21 -0.01
C LEU A 15 -7.89 -10.58 -0.25
N TYR A 16 -7.69 -9.34 0.18
CA TYR A 16 -6.42 -8.64 0.01
C TYR A 16 -5.25 -9.35 0.70
N LYS A 17 -5.46 -9.86 1.92
CA LYS A 17 -4.45 -10.66 2.62
C LYS A 17 -4.12 -11.95 1.88
N THR A 18 -5.11 -12.64 1.36
CA THR A 18 -4.91 -13.90 0.63
C THR A 18 -4.12 -13.68 -0.65
N VAL A 19 -4.44 -12.63 -1.41
CA VAL A 19 -3.69 -12.28 -2.64
C VAL A 19 -2.26 -11.86 -2.30
N SER A 20 -2.08 -11.03 -1.28
CA SER A 20 -0.78 -10.64 -0.75
C SER A 20 0.07 -11.86 -0.34
N ALA A 21 -0.51 -12.78 0.45
CA ALA A 21 0.16 -13.99 0.90
C ALA A 21 0.55 -14.91 -0.26
N ALA A 22 -0.33 -15.08 -1.25
CA ALA A 22 -0.03 -15.85 -2.46
C ALA A 22 1.15 -15.25 -3.24
N LEU A 23 1.17 -13.93 -3.42
CA LEU A 23 2.27 -13.25 -4.11
C LEU A 23 3.59 -13.38 -3.34
N ARG A 24 3.56 -13.23 -2.01
CA ARG A 24 4.75 -13.39 -1.15
C ARG A 24 5.28 -14.81 -1.18
N PHE A 25 4.39 -15.81 -1.23
CA PHE A 25 4.77 -17.21 -1.36
C PHE A 25 5.57 -17.46 -2.64
N GLU A 26 5.24 -16.76 -3.73
CA GLU A 26 6.00 -16.79 -5.00
C GLU A 26 7.27 -15.92 -4.97
N GLY A 27 7.64 -15.34 -3.84
CA GLY A 27 8.79 -14.45 -3.70
C GLY A 27 8.56 -13.04 -4.27
N GLY A 28 7.31 -12.67 -4.57
CA GLY A 28 6.97 -11.32 -5.01
C GLY A 28 6.91 -10.30 -3.85
N ILE A 29 7.02 -9.02 -4.22
CA ILE A 29 6.90 -7.90 -3.28
C ILE A 29 5.54 -7.23 -3.49
N ASP A 30 4.75 -7.13 -2.42
CA ASP A 30 3.55 -6.30 -2.33
C ASP A 30 3.74 -5.10 -1.40
N LEU A 31 3.04 -4.02 -1.72
CA LEU A 31 2.91 -2.84 -0.86
C LEU A 31 1.47 -2.69 -0.40
N ASN A 32 1.14 -3.26 0.76
CA ASN A 32 -0.15 -3.02 1.39
C ASN A 32 -0.15 -1.67 2.12
N VAL A 33 -1.15 -0.84 1.81
CA VAL A 33 -1.37 0.45 2.45
C VAL A 33 -2.84 0.62 2.81
N ALA A 34 -3.10 1.48 3.80
CA ALA A 34 -4.46 1.93 4.10
C ALA A 34 -4.51 3.46 4.20
N SER A 35 -5.71 4.01 4.03
CA SER A 35 -5.93 5.45 4.24
C SER A 35 -5.81 5.86 5.71
N SER A 36 -6.24 5.00 6.63
CA SER A 36 -6.20 5.24 8.09
C SER A 36 -5.15 4.39 8.79
N GLY A 37 -4.54 4.93 9.86
CA GLY A 37 -3.58 4.21 10.69
C GLY A 37 -4.18 2.95 11.33
N ILE A 38 -5.44 3.01 11.78
CA ILE A 38 -6.11 1.83 12.38
C ILE A 38 -6.38 0.75 11.33
N ALA A 39 -6.79 1.14 10.12
CA ALA A 39 -6.96 0.20 9.02
C ALA A 39 -5.63 -0.43 8.60
N ALA A 40 -4.53 0.32 8.63
CA ALA A 40 -3.20 -0.18 8.31
C ALA A 40 -2.76 -1.30 9.28
N LEU A 41 -3.21 -1.30 10.53
CA LEU A 41 -2.91 -2.38 11.48
C LEU A 41 -3.46 -3.74 11.03
N LEU A 42 -4.52 -3.73 10.22
CA LEU A 42 -5.11 -4.94 9.68
C LEU A 42 -4.32 -5.47 8.47
N LEU A 43 -3.40 -4.70 7.90
CA LEU A 43 -2.61 -5.08 6.73
C LEU A 43 -1.16 -5.39 7.10
N GLU A 44 -0.53 -6.29 6.36
CA GLU A 44 0.88 -6.59 6.55
C GLU A 44 1.75 -5.39 6.14
N GLY A 45 2.77 -5.07 6.94
CA GLY A 45 3.60 -3.88 6.73
C GLY A 45 3.08 -2.60 7.40
N ARG A 46 1.85 -2.58 7.91
CA ARG A 46 1.30 -1.57 8.84
C ARG A 46 1.62 -0.11 8.49
N ARG A 47 1.53 0.25 7.20
CA ARG A 47 1.74 1.62 6.75
C ARG A 47 0.48 2.21 6.16
N THR A 48 0.31 3.51 6.40
CA THR A 48 -0.66 4.30 5.66
C THR A 48 -0.12 4.68 4.29
N THR A 49 -0.99 5.05 3.36
CA THR A 49 -0.57 5.56 2.05
C THR A 49 0.36 6.78 2.21
N HIS A 50 0.07 7.65 3.18
CA HIS A 50 0.92 8.80 3.52
C HIS A 50 2.35 8.41 3.91
N SER A 51 2.51 7.45 4.82
CA SER A 51 3.83 7.04 5.31
C SER A 51 4.57 6.11 4.34
N ARG A 52 3.86 5.38 3.47
CA ARG A 52 4.48 4.52 2.46
C ARG A 52 5.03 5.32 1.28
N PHE A 53 4.29 6.32 0.81
CA PHE A 53 4.61 7.05 -0.43
C PHE A 53 5.01 8.51 -0.18
N ALA A 54 5.34 8.87 1.07
CA ALA A 54 5.73 10.23 1.44
C ALA A 54 4.71 11.29 1.00
N ILE A 55 3.41 10.99 1.07
CA ILE A 55 2.35 11.93 0.69
C ILE A 55 2.22 12.97 1.81
N PRO A 56 2.40 14.26 1.52
CA PRO A 56 2.25 15.32 2.51
C PRO A 56 0.83 15.35 3.09
N ILE A 57 0.72 15.60 4.39
CA ILE A 57 -0.57 15.72 5.09
C ILE A 57 -1.22 17.08 4.77
N ASN A 58 -0.41 18.14 4.79
CA ASN A 58 -0.85 19.48 4.42
C ASN A 58 -0.54 19.68 2.93
N ILE A 59 -1.58 19.65 2.12
CA ILE A 59 -1.48 19.75 0.66
C ILE A 59 -1.62 21.22 0.25
N VAL A 60 -0.63 21.71 -0.47
CA VAL A 60 -0.63 22.97 -1.24
C VAL A 60 -0.46 22.65 -2.73
N GLU A 61 -0.67 23.62 -3.62
CA GLU A 61 -0.63 23.39 -5.07
C GLU A 61 0.69 22.77 -5.57
N GLU A 62 1.80 23.06 -4.88
CA GLU A 62 3.15 22.56 -5.22
C GLU A 62 3.51 21.26 -4.48
N SER A 63 2.57 20.66 -3.74
CA SER A 63 2.83 19.45 -2.96
C SER A 63 3.12 18.25 -3.85
N MET A 64 4.25 17.61 -3.61
CA MET A 64 4.67 16.40 -4.30
C MET A 64 5.07 15.31 -3.31
N CYS A 65 5.00 14.06 -3.75
CA CYS A 65 5.56 12.94 -3.01
C CYS A 65 7.09 12.98 -3.18
N HIS A 66 7.81 13.40 -2.15
CA HIS A 66 9.27 13.46 -2.19
C HIS A 66 9.88 12.07 -2.00
N ILE A 67 10.04 11.35 -3.10
CA ILE A 67 10.74 10.07 -3.16
C ILE A 67 11.92 10.22 -4.13
N PRO A 68 13.16 10.37 -3.64
CA PRO A 68 14.34 10.45 -4.50
C PRO A 68 14.46 9.22 -5.40
N ALA A 69 14.82 9.41 -6.66
CA ALA A 69 14.86 8.32 -7.63
C ALA A 69 15.90 7.24 -7.29
N ASP A 70 16.92 7.59 -6.53
CA ASP A 70 18.02 6.76 -6.04
C ASP A 70 17.80 6.24 -4.60
N SER A 71 16.60 6.44 -4.03
CA SER A 71 16.29 5.96 -2.68
C SER A 71 15.86 4.49 -2.66
N ASP A 72 16.13 3.82 -1.53
CA ASP A 72 15.65 2.44 -1.28
C ASP A 72 14.12 2.32 -1.42
N LEU A 73 13.38 3.37 -1.08
CA LEU A 73 11.93 3.40 -1.24
C LEU A 73 11.53 3.40 -2.73
N ALA A 74 12.24 4.15 -3.57
CA ALA A 74 11.99 4.13 -5.01
C ALA A 74 12.26 2.73 -5.60
N ASP A 75 13.35 2.09 -5.18
CA ASP A 75 13.68 0.73 -5.62
C ASP A 75 12.66 -0.29 -5.14
N LEU A 76 12.18 -0.17 -3.90
CA LEU A 76 11.11 -1.00 -3.39
C LEU A 76 9.82 -0.84 -4.21
N ILE A 77 9.45 0.40 -4.58
CA ILE A 77 8.26 0.68 -5.39
C ILE A 77 8.43 0.10 -6.81
N ARG A 78 9.61 0.19 -7.40
CA ARG A 78 9.91 -0.40 -8.73
C ARG A 78 9.79 -1.92 -8.73
N GLN A 79 10.18 -2.56 -7.63
CA GLN A 79 10.13 -4.03 -7.50
C GLN A 79 8.73 -4.54 -7.09
N ALA A 80 7.85 -3.66 -6.62
CA ALA A 80 6.51 -4.04 -6.19
C ALA A 80 5.69 -4.59 -7.38
N LYS A 81 5.21 -5.83 -7.24
CA LYS A 81 4.30 -6.47 -8.20
C LYS A 81 2.83 -6.17 -7.91
N LEU A 82 2.55 -5.69 -6.69
CA LEU A 82 1.20 -5.39 -6.22
C LEU A 82 1.22 -4.21 -5.25
N ILE A 83 0.24 -3.31 -5.40
CA ILE A 83 -0.08 -2.27 -4.42
C ILE A 83 -1.56 -2.45 -4.07
N ILE A 84 -1.86 -2.61 -2.78
CA ILE A 84 -3.21 -2.75 -2.24
C ILE A 84 -3.52 -1.53 -1.38
#